data_AF-A0A538KKF0-F1
#
_entry.id   AF-A0A538KKF0-F1
#
_cell.length_a   1.000
_cell.length_b   1.000
_cell.length_c   1.000
_cell.angle_alpha   90.00
_cell.angle_beta   90.00
_cell.angle_gamma   90.00
#
_symmetry.space_group_name_H-M   'P 1'
#
loop_
_entity.id
_entity.type
_entity.pdbx_description
1 polymer ?
#
loop_
_entity_poly.entity_id
_entity_poly.type
_entity_poly.pdbx_seq_one_letter_code
_entity_poly.pdbx_strand_id
1 'polypeptide(L)'
;MAKMDAGIESVRYPEVLDSALCFGWIDGRRDALDERYFLQRFTPRRPRSRWSRINRDKAERLIAEGRMRPAGLAEVEQAKADGRWEAAYEGQRSITVPEDLQRELDARPDAKAFFAGLTSQNRYAILYRLQDAKRPETRARRLAQFVAMLEAGERIYT
;
A
#
# COMPACT_ATOMS: atom_id res chain seq x y z
N MET A 1 14.09 0.49 15.52
CA MET A 1 15.13 -0.06 14.64
C MET A 1 16.11 1.05 14.28
N ALA A 2 17.40 0.74 14.16
CA ALA A 2 18.38 1.73 13.72
C ALA A 2 18.18 2.10 12.24
N LYS A 3 18.43 3.35 11.87
CA LYS A 3 18.49 3.78 10.47
C LYS A 3 19.69 3.13 9.78
N MET A 4 19.60 2.97 8.45
CA MET A 4 20.61 2.23 7.68
C MET A 4 21.99 2.88 7.70
N ASP A 5 22.03 4.21 7.76
CA ASP A 5 23.22 5.07 7.74
C ASP A 5 23.79 5.34 9.14
N ALA A 6 23.15 4.85 10.21
CA ALA A 6 23.58 5.10 11.58
C ALA A 6 24.83 4.29 12.01
N GLY A 7 25.31 3.35 11.18
CA GLY A 7 26.46 2.49 11.52
C GLY A 7 26.21 1.51 12.68
N ILE A 8 24.95 1.32 13.07
CA ILE A 8 24.53 0.48 14.21
C ILE A 8 23.93 -0.82 13.69
N GLU A 9 24.42 -1.95 14.19
CA GLU A 9 23.81 -3.26 13.92
C GLU A 9 22.41 -3.34 14.54
N SER A 10 21.41 -3.68 13.72
CA SER A 10 20.01 -3.72 14.12
C SER A 10 19.22 -4.60 13.18
N VAL A 11 18.14 -5.21 13.68
CA VAL A 11 17.19 -5.96 12.85
C VAL A 11 16.68 -5.09 11.69
N ARG A 12 16.59 -5.68 10.50
CA ARG A 12 16.13 -4.98 9.30
C ARG A 12 14.63 -5.14 9.15
N TYR A 13 13.98 -4.10 8.66
CA TYR A 13 12.53 -4.09 8.44
C TYR A 13 12.01 -5.33 7.69
N PRO A 14 12.63 -5.82 6.60
CA PRO A 14 12.15 -7.03 5.92
C PRO A 14 12.11 -8.27 6.81
N GLU A 15 13.07 -8.42 7.72
CA GLU A 15 13.16 -9.56 8.64
C GLU A 15 12.06 -9.49 9.71
N VAL A 16 11.81 -8.29 10.23
CA VAL A 16 10.73 -8.06 11.20
C VAL A 16 9.36 -8.23 10.55
N LEU A 17 9.18 -7.78 9.30
CA LEU A 17 7.94 -7.98 8.54
C LEU A 17 7.66 -9.45 8.28
N ASP A 18 8.66 -10.22 7.83
CA ASP A 18 8.51 -11.66 7.65
C ASP A 18 8.09 -12.35 8.95
N SER A 19 8.72 -11.96 10.07
CA SER A 19 8.36 -12.46 11.40
C SER A 19 6.93 -12.08 11.76
N ALA A 20 6.52 -10.82 11.55
CA ALA A 20 5.16 -10.37 11.81
C ALA A 20 4.12 -11.19 11.01
N LEU A 21 4.36 -11.42 9.72
CA LEU A 21 3.48 -12.24 8.88
C LEU A 21 3.34 -13.67 9.42
N CYS A 22 4.43 -14.28 9.90
CA CYS A 22 4.40 -15.61 10.50
C CYS A 22 3.42 -15.71 11.68
N PHE A 23 3.21 -14.61 12.42
CA PHE A 23 2.29 -14.55 13.57
C PHE A 23 0.93 -13.92 13.25
N GLY A 24 0.61 -13.62 11.98
CA GLY A 24 -0.66 -13.00 11.59
C GLY A 24 -0.73 -11.49 11.85
N TRP A 25 0.43 -10.84 11.94
CA TRP A 25 0.56 -9.41 12.19
C TRP A 25 0.96 -8.68 10.91
N ILE A 26 0.79 -7.36 10.91
CA ILE A 26 1.18 -6.46 9.82
C ILE A 26 1.81 -5.20 10.37
N ASP A 27 2.66 -4.57 9.57
CA ASP A 27 3.22 -3.27 9.87
C ASP A 27 2.16 -2.16 9.78
N GLY A 28 2.39 -1.11 10.55
CA GLY A 28 1.57 0.09 10.56
C GLY A 28 2.43 1.33 10.39
N ARG A 29 2.09 2.37 11.16
CA ARG A 29 2.79 3.66 11.12
C ARG A 29 4.28 3.47 11.45
N ARG A 30 5.11 4.13 10.64
CA ARG A 30 6.53 4.36 10.90
C ARG A 30 6.71 5.81 11.33
N ASP A 31 7.43 6.02 12.42
CA ASP A 31 7.73 7.34 12.96
C ASP A 31 9.24 7.51 13.16
N ALA A 32 9.74 8.74 13.02
CA ALA A 32 11.09 9.06 13.43
C ALA A 32 11.18 9.07 14.96
N LEU A 33 12.25 8.51 15.51
CA LEU A 33 12.55 8.65 16.94
C LEU A 33 13.58 9.76 17.14
N ASP A 34 14.72 9.63 16.48
CA ASP A 34 15.83 10.58 16.52
C ASP A 34 16.69 10.47 15.23
N GLU A 35 17.89 11.04 15.24
CA GLU A 35 18.84 10.99 14.12
C GLU A 35 19.27 9.58 13.74
N ARG A 36 19.30 8.63 14.70
CA ARG A 36 19.84 7.27 14.53
C ARG A 36 18.77 6.19 14.49
N TYR A 37 17.56 6.45 14.99
CA TYR A 37 16.51 5.45 15.17
C TYR A 37 15.17 5.87 14.58
N PHE A 38 14.37 4.85 14.26
CA PHE A 38 12.96 5.00 13.92
C PHE A 38 12.10 3.95 14.64
N LEU A 39 10.84 4.31 14.85
CA LEU A 39 9.81 3.45 15.39
C LEU A 39 9.01 2.81 14.24
N GLN A 40 8.75 1.51 14.34
CA GLN A 40 7.85 0.81 13.44
C GLN A 40 6.82 0.08 14.27
N ARG A 41 5.56 0.47 14.11
CA ARG A 41 4.46 -0.24 14.76
C ARG A 41 4.13 -1.51 13.98
N PHE A 42 3.86 -2.59 14.71
CA PHE A 42 3.26 -3.81 14.20
C PHE A 42 2.00 -4.11 15.01
N THR A 43 0.97 -4.62 14.35
CA THR A 43 -0.29 -4.99 15.00
C THR A 43 -0.87 -6.26 14.39
N PRO A 44 -1.67 -7.02 15.14
CA PRO A 44 -2.48 -8.09 14.57
C PRO A 44 -3.29 -7.57 13.37
N ARG A 45 -3.42 -8.40 12.33
CA ARG A 45 -4.29 -8.05 11.20
C ARG A 45 -5.74 -7.98 11.69
N ARG A 46 -6.49 -7.00 11.17
CA ARG A 46 -7.93 -6.94 11.41
C ARG A 46 -8.61 -7.94 10.48
N PRO A 47 -9.78 -8.49 10.84
CA PRO A 47 -10.46 -9.51 10.03
C PRO A 47 -10.66 -9.12 8.56
N ARG A 48 -10.85 -7.83 8.27
CA ARG A 48 -11.07 -7.31 6.89
C ARG A 48 -9.84 -6.63 6.29
N SER A 49 -8.67 -6.76 6.90
CA SER A 49 -7.43 -6.15 6.39
C SER A 49 -7.09 -6.72 5.02
N ARG A 50 -6.86 -5.82 4.05
CA ARG A 50 -6.44 -6.18 2.69
C ARG A 50 -5.05 -6.78 2.68
N TRP A 51 -4.78 -7.65 1.71
CA TRP A 51 -3.45 -8.11 1.38
C TRP A 51 -2.88 -7.29 0.23
N SER A 52 -1.59 -6.99 0.28
CA SER A 52 -0.83 -6.57 -0.90
C SER A 52 -0.25 -7.81 -1.56
N ARG A 53 0.00 -7.75 -2.87
CA ARG A 53 0.68 -8.82 -3.60
C ARG A 53 2.04 -9.16 -2.97
N ILE A 54 2.81 -8.14 -2.57
CA ILE A 54 4.10 -8.32 -1.88
C ILE A 54 3.97 -9.15 -0.59
N ASN A 55 2.97 -8.85 0.25
CA ASN A 55 2.78 -9.58 1.51
C ASN A 55 2.23 -10.98 1.28
N ARG A 56 1.40 -11.15 0.24
CA ARG A 56 0.91 -12.46 -0.19
C ARG A 56 2.08 -13.34 -0.64
N ASP A 57 2.91 -12.84 -1.56
CA ASP A 57 4.07 -13.57 -2.10
C ASP A 57 5.09 -13.90 -0.98
N LYS A 58 5.28 -12.98 -0.01
CA LYS A 58 6.06 -13.24 1.21
C LYS A 58 5.45 -14.36 2.05
N ALA A 59 4.15 -14.32 2.30
CA ALA A 59 3.46 -15.35 3.08
C ALA A 59 3.54 -16.72 2.39
N GLU A 60 3.35 -16.80 1.06
CA GLU A 60 3.51 -18.03 0.28
C GLU A 60 4.91 -18.62 0.44
N ARG A 61 5.95 -17.79 0.32
CA ARG A 61 7.33 -18.22 0.58
C ARG A 61 7.53 -18.71 2.01
N LEU A 62 7.01 -17.99 3.01
CA LEU A 62 7.14 -18.37 4.43
C LEU A 62 6.38 -19.66 4.77
N ILE A 63 5.26 -19.94 4.07
CA ILE A 63 4.56 -21.23 4.15
C ILE A 63 5.45 -22.33 3.59
N ALA A 64 6.02 -22.13 2.39
CA ALA A 64 6.90 -23.11 1.76
C ALA A 64 8.17 -23.39 2.59
N GLU A 65 8.69 -22.38 3.28
CA GLU A 65 9.82 -22.50 4.22
C GLU A 65 9.43 -23.15 5.57
N GLY A 66 8.15 -23.43 5.83
CA GLY A 66 7.67 -24.00 7.11
C GLY A 66 7.78 -23.05 8.30
N ARG A 67 7.90 -21.74 8.07
CA ARG A 67 8.14 -20.73 9.11
C ARG A 67 6.87 -20.14 9.71
N MET A 68 5.75 -20.24 8.98
CA MET A 68 4.47 -19.72 9.43
C MET A 68 4.01 -20.39 10.74
N ARG A 69 3.43 -19.60 11.63
CA ARG A 69 2.84 -20.08 12.89
C ARG A 69 1.33 -20.23 12.75
N PRO A 70 0.65 -20.95 13.66
CA PRO A 70 -0.79 -21.20 13.56
C PRO A 70 -1.63 -19.93 13.32
N ALA A 71 -1.29 -18.83 14.01
CA ALA A 71 -1.99 -17.56 13.84
C ALA A 71 -1.79 -16.95 12.43
N GLY A 72 -0.58 -17.02 11.88
CA GLY A 72 -0.33 -16.55 10.50
C GLY A 72 -1.04 -17.42 9.47
N LEU A 73 -1.04 -18.75 9.64
CA LEU A 73 -1.78 -19.66 8.77
C LEU A 73 -3.28 -19.39 8.81
N ALA A 74 -3.85 -19.18 10.00
CA ALA A 74 -5.27 -18.85 10.15
C ALA A 74 -5.64 -17.55 9.40
N GLU A 75 -4.79 -16.52 9.45
CA GLU A 75 -5.00 -15.28 8.69
C GLU A 75 -4.98 -15.48 7.17
N VAL A 76 -4.09 -16.37 6.68
CA VAL A 76 -4.02 -16.74 5.26
C VAL A 76 -5.29 -17.47 4.83
N GLU A 77 -5.72 -18.48 5.59
CA GLU A 77 -6.92 -19.25 5.27
C GLU A 77 -8.19 -18.39 5.33
N GLN A 78 -8.33 -17.51 6.31
CA GLN A 78 -9.43 -16.54 6.35
C GLN A 78 -9.44 -15.62 5.12
N ALA A 79 -8.27 -15.17 4.67
CA ALA A 79 -8.15 -14.29 3.52
C ALA A 79 -8.47 -14.99 2.19
N LYS A 80 -8.16 -16.28 2.06
CA LYS A 80 -8.58 -17.10 0.92
C LYS A 80 -10.09 -17.31 0.94
N ALA A 81 -10.64 -17.65 2.10
CA ALA A 81 -12.06 -17.93 2.26
C ALA A 81 -12.96 -16.72 1.92
N ASP A 82 -12.50 -15.49 2.17
CA ASP A 82 -13.26 -14.26 1.90
C ASP A 82 -12.78 -13.48 0.66
N GLY A 83 -11.89 -14.06 -0.14
CA GLY A 83 -11.43 -13.52 -1.42
C GLY A 83 -10.42 -12.37 -1.32
N ARG A 84 -10.00 -11.96 -0.11
CA ARG A 84 -8.96 -10.93 0.06
C ARG A 84 -7.59 -11.37 -0.43
N TRP A 85 -7.34 -12.68 -0.47
CA TRP A 85 -6.09 -13.27 -0.95
C TRP A 85 -5.92 -13.11 -2.46
N GLU A 86 -7.00 -13.38 -3.22
CA GLU A 86 -7.07 -13.23 -4.66
C GLU A 86 -7.12 -11.75 -5.04
N ALA A 87 -7.83 -10.94 -4.25
CA ALA A 87 -7.91 -9.48 -4.42
C ALA A 87 -6.67 -8.72 -3.91
N ALA A 88 -5.54 -9.41 -3.68
CA ALA A 88 -4.30 -8.79 -3.22
C ALA A 88 -3.85 -7.73 -4.22
N TYR A 89 -3.81 -6.47 -3.77
CA TYR A 89 -3.58 -5.35 -4.66
C TYR A 89 -2.11 -5.24 -5.06
N GLU A 90 -1.87 -4.77 -6.28
CA GLU A 90 -0.51 -4.57 -6.76
C GLU A 90 0.16 -3.36 -6.13
N GLY A 91 1.49 -3.46 -5.97
CA GLY A 91 2.27 -2.38 -5.41
C GLY A 91 2.33 -1.16 -6.34
N GLN A 92 2.73 -0.03 -5.76
CA GLN A 92 2.87 1.23 -6.45
C GLN A 92 3.70 1.19 -7.74
N ARG A 93 4.66 0.27 -7.86
CA ARG A 93 5.57 0.17 -9.01
C ARG A 93 4.89 -0.31 -10.30
N SER A 94 3.80 -1.07 -10.21
CA SER A 94 3.10 -1.61 -11.38
C SER A 94 1.80 -0.88 -11.71
N ILE A 95 1.39 0.09 -10.87
CA ILE A 95 0.16 0.82 -11.12
C ILE A 95 0.31 1.81 -12.29
N THR A 96 -0.52 1.65 -13.29
CA THR A 96 -0.54 2.52 -14.47
C THR A 96 -1.62 3.58 -14.34
N VAL A 97 -1.52 4.64 -15.15
CA VAL A 97 -2.57 5.66 -15.26
C VAL A 97 -3.71 5.06 -16.08
N PRO A 98 -4.93 4.91 -15.53
CA PRO A 98 -6.08 4.44 -16.30
C PRO A 98 -6.43 5.41 -17.42
N GLU A 99 -6.97 4.88 -18.54
CA GLU A 99 -7.28 5.68 -19.73
C GLU A 99 -8.26 6.82 -19.49
N ASP A 100 -9.25 6.62 -18.61
CA ASP A 100 -10.22 7.66 -18.27
C ASP A 100 -9.57 8.83 -17.52
N LEU A 101 -8.68 8.56 -16.56
CA LEU A 101 -7.88 9.61 -15.93
C LEU A 101 -6.94 10.28 -16.94
N GLN A 102 -6.29 9.51 -17.81
CA GLN A 102 -5.41 10.05 -18.84
C GLN A 102 -6.16 11.04 -19.75
N ARG A 103 -7.37 10.69 -20.22
CA ARG A 103 -8.22 11.59 -21.02
C ARG A 103 -8.57 12.88 -20.29
N GLU A 104 -8.96 12.80 -19.01
CA GLU A 104 -9.30 14.01 -18.24
C GLU A 104 -8.09 14.92 -18.01
N LEU A 105 -6.89 14.34 -17.80
CA LEU A 105 -5.64 15.10 -17.68
C LEU A 105 -5.21 15.72 -19.01
N ASP A 106 -5.35 15.01 -20.13
CA ASP A 106 -5.01 15.54 -21.45
C ASP A 106 -5.89 16.73 -21.86
N ALA A 107 -7.14 16.78 -21.37
CA ALA A 107 -8.04 17.92 -21.55
C ALA A 107 -7.71 19.12 -20.62
N ARG A 108 -6.85 18.94 -19.61
CA ARG A 108 -6.58 19.94 -18.55
C ARG A 108 -5.08 20.07 -18.26
N PRO A 109 -4.37 20.93 -19.00
CA PRO A 109 -2.91 21.07 -18.90
C PRO A 109 -2.40 21.33 -17.48
N ASP A 110 -3.09 22.19 -16.71
CA ASP A 110 -2.69 22.54 -15.35
C ASP A 110 -2.79 21.34 -14.39
N ALA A 111 -3.90 20.61 -14.44
CA ALA A 111 -4.09 19.38 -13.67
C ALA A 111 -3.06 18.31 -14.05
N LYS A 112 -2.73 18.20 -15.35
CA LYS A 112 -1.71 17.27 -15.86
C LYS A 112 -0.32 17.62 -15.34
N ALA A 113 0.06 18.88 -15.37
CA ALA A 113 1.34 19.35 -14.84
C ALA A 113 1.44 19.11 -13.33
N PHE A 114 0.38 19.44 -12.58
CA PHE A 114 0.34 19.21 -11.15
C PHE A 114 0.40 17.71 -10.80
N PHE A 115 -0.36 16.87 -11.51
CA PHE A 115 -0.32 15.41 -11.35
C PHE A 115 1.07 14.82 -11.62
N ALA A 116 1.79 15.34 -12.62
CA ALA A 116 3.16 14.93 -12.92
C ALA A 116 4.15 15.31 -11.82
N GLY A 117 3.93 16.44 -11.13
CA GLY A 117 4.73 16.91 -10.01
C GLY A 117 4.42 16.24 -8.66
N LEU A 118 3.39 15.40 -8.56
CA LEU A 118 3.04 14.73 -7.32
C LEU A 118 4.13 13.78 -6.83
N THR A 119 4.27 13.70 -5.51
CA THR A 119 5.06 12.62 -4.90
C THR A 119 4.47 11.28 -5.30
N SER A 120 5.34 10.28 -5.32
CA SER A 120 4.98 8.92 -5.69
C SER A 120 3.81 8.39 -4.82
N GLN A 121 3.78 8.70 -3.52
CA GLN A 121 2.71 8.36 -2.58
C GLN A 121 1.37 8.99 -2.96
N ASN A 122 1.34 10.27 -3.29
CA ASN A 122 0.12 10.98 -3.69
C ASN A 122 -0.41 10.44 -5.03
N ARG A 123 0.47 10.24 -6.01
CA ARG A 123 0.11 9.65 -7.30
C ARG A 123 -0.49 8.26 -7.12
N TYR A 124 0.16 7.41 -6.32
CA TYR A 124 -0.35 6.07 -6.03
C TYR A 124 -1.74 6.09 -5.40
N ALA A 125 -1.98 6.99 -4.45
CA ALA A 125 -3.26 7.06 -3.74
C ALA A 125 -4.44 7.43 -4.65
N ILE A 126 -4.23 8.29 -5.64
CA ILE A 126 -5.23 8.60 -6.67
C ILE A 126 -5.51 7.34 -7.50
N LEU A 127 -4.45 6.77 -8.09
CA LEU A 127 -4.55 5.63 -9.00
C LEU A 127 -5.21 4.41 -8.34
N TYR A 128 -4.80 4.11 -7.11
CA TYR A 128 -5.34 3.03 -6.32
C TYR A 128 -6.83 3.22 -6.03
N ARG A 129 -7.26 4.42 -5.59
CA ARG A 129 -8.67 4.70 -5.28
C ARG A 129 -9.55 4.68 -6.52
N LEU A 130 -9.02 5.00 -7.70
CA LEU A 130 -9.73 4.80 -8.95
C LEU A 130 -9.86 3.32 -9.29
N GLN A 131 -8.77 2.55 -9.28
CA GLN A 131 -8.78 1.12 -9.59
C GLN A 131 -9.64 0.27 -8.63
N ASP A 132 -9.73 0.70 -7.37
CA ASP A 132 -10.53 0.07 -6.34
C ASP A 132 -12.04 0.38 -6.45
N ALA A 133 -12.41 1.45 -7.17
CA ALA A 133 -13.80 1.82 -7.39
C ALA A 133 -14.46 0.90 -8.43
N LYS A 134 -14.98 -0.24 -7.97
CA LYS A 134 -15.57 -1.27 -8.85
C LYS A 134 -16.91 -0.87 -9.48
N ARG A 135 -17.68 0.01 -8.83
CA ARG A 135 -18.96 0.50 -9.35
C ARG A 135 -18.73 1.70 -10.28
N PRO A 136 -19.27 1.70 -11.52
CA PRO A 136 -19.07 2.78 -12.48
C PRO A 136 -19.38 4.17 -11.92
N GLU A 137 -20.46 4.31 -11.16
CA GLU A 137 -20.90 5.58 -10.58
C GLU A 137 -19.91 6.08 -9.52
N THR A 138 -19.38 5.15 -8.71
CA THR A 138 -18.35 5.49 -7.71
C THR A 138 -17.05 5.89 -8.37
N ARG A 139 -16.69 5.22 -9.47
CA ARG A 139 -15.49 5.54 -10.24
C ARG A 139 -15.60 6.93 -10.86
N ALA A 140 -16.70 7.22 -11.56
CA ALA A 140 -16.95 8.52 -12.18
C ALA A 140 -16.89 9.66 -11.15
N ARG A 141 -17.53 9.48 -10.00
CA ARG A 141 -17.50 10.46 -8.90
C ARG A 141 -16.08 10.69 -8.37
N ARG A 142 -15.29 9.63 -8.15
CA ARG A 142 -13.90 9.76 -7.68
C ARG A 142 -13.01 10.41 -8.73
N LEU A 143 -13.21 10.08 -10.00
CA LEU A 143 -12.47 10.69 -11.10
C LEU A 143 -12.69 12.20 -11.14
N ALA A 144 -13.95 12.65 -11.15
CA ALA A 144 -14.29 14.07 -11.10
C ALA A 144 -13.69 14.77 -9.87
N GLN A 145 -13.78 14.13 -8.69
CA GLN A 145 -13.21 14.68 -7.45
C GLN A 145 -11.68 14.85 -7.55
N PHE A 146 -10.96 13.84 -8.05
CA PHE A 146 -9.50 13.94 -8.15
C PHE A 146 -9.04 14.93 -9.22
N VAL A 147 -9.75 15.03 -10.34
CA VAL A 147 -9.45 16.03 -11.37
C VAL A 147 -9.61 17.45 -10.80
N ALA A 148 -10.73 17.74 -10.12
CA ALA A 148 -10.95 19.03 -9.49
C ALA A 148 -9.89 19.36 -8.41
N MET A 149 -9.52 18.37 -7.60
CA MET A 149 -8.43 18.52 -6.60
C MET A 149 -7.10 18.88 -7.27
N LEU A 150 -6.76 18.24 -8.40
CA LEU A 150 -5.53 18.51 -9.14
C LEU A 150 -5.55 19.91 -9.77
N GLU A 151 -6.69 20.35 -10.32
CA GLU A 151 -6.89 21.71 -10.83
C GLU A 151 -6.72 22.77 -9.73
N ALA A 152 -7.16 22.46 -8.52
CA ALA A 152 -6.98 23.32 -7.34
C ALA A 152 -5.55 23.32 -6.78
N GLY A 153 -4.63 22.50 -7.32
CA GLY A 153 -3.27 22.37 -6.79
C GLY A 153 -3.21 21.65 -5.43
N GLU A 154 -4.21 20.84 -5.12
CA GLU A 154 -4.36 20.12 -3.86
C GLU A 154 -3.85 18.67 -3.96
N ARG A 155 -3.47 18.09 -2.81
CA ARG A 155 -2.94 16.72 -2.70
C ARG A 155 -3.52 15.99 -1.50
N ILE A 156 -3.51 14.66 -1.55
CA ILE A 156 -4.11 13.81 -0.51
C ILE A 156 -3.28 13.82 0.79
N TYR A 157 -1.96 13.75 0.65
CA TYR A 157 -1.01 13.75 1.76
C TYR A 157 -0.12 14.97 1.64
N THR A 158 -0.14 15.80 2.67
CA THR A 158 0.70 17.00 2.83
C THR A 158 2.14 16.65 3.13
#